data_AF-A0A0B7A6I6-F1
#
_entry.id   AF-A0A0B7A6I6-F1
#
_cell.length_a   1.000
_cell.length_b   1.000
_cell.length_c   1.000
_cell.angle_alpha   90.00
_cell.angle_beta   90.00
_cell.angle_gamma   90.00
#
_symmetry.space_group_name_H-M   'P 1'
#
loop_
_entity.id
_entity.type
_entity.pdbx_description
1 polymer ?
#
loop_
_entity_poly.entity_id
_entity_poly.type
_entity_poly.pdbx_seq_one_letter_code
_entity_poly.pdbx_strand_id
1 'polypeptide(L)'
;EKVLSFGRELKMMSQREFGKNEANKKALQDAFSLLAYSDPWNSPIGNQLLPVKREPVCAALNSAILESRGLPKQPPLELTIAHANQCMRLMSRTGIGACAFASVSDYLH
;
A
#
# COMPACT_ATOMS: atom_id res chain seq x y z
N GLU A 1 2.23 -22.59 21.32
CA GLU A 1 1.65 -21.64 22.31
C GLU A 1 2.02 -20.17 22.09
N LYS A 2 3.29 -19.80 21.84
CA LYS A 2 3.74 -18.39 21.70
C LYS A 2 2.97 -17.54 20.68
N VAL A 3 2.59 -18.10 19.54
CA VAL A 3 1.85 -17.37 18.49
C VAL A 3 0.43 -17.02 18.95
N LEU A 4 -0.22 -17.93 19.68
CA LEU A 4 -1.56 -17.71 20.22
C LEU A 4 -1.57 -16.67 21.35
N SER A 5 -0.56 -16.68 22.22
CA SER A 5 -0.42 -15.66 23.27
C SER A 5 -0.17 -14.28 22.66
N PHE A 6 0.75 -14.18 21.70
CA PHE A 6 1.02 -12.94 20.96
C PHE A 6 -0.25 -12.38 20.30
N GLY A 7 -1.01 -13.24 19.62
CA GLY A 7 -2.24 -12.81 18.98
C GLY A 7 -3.29 -12.28 19.98
N ARG A 8 -3.44 -12.90 21.16
CA ARG A 8 -4.37 -12.42 22.20
C ARG A 8 -3.96 -11.04 22.70
N GLU A 9 -2.67 -10.85 22.94
CA GLU A 9 -2.10 -9.56 23.32
C GLU A 9 -2.34 -8.50 22.24
N LEU A 10 -2.06 -8.83 20.98
CA LEU A 10 -2.28 -7.94 19.84
C LEU A 10 -3.76 -7.53 19.70
N LYS A 11 -4.69 -8.46 19.92
CA LYS A 11 -6.13 -8.17 19.92
C LYS A 11 -6.52 -7.19 21.03
N MET A 12 -5.98 -7.36 22.23
CA MET A 12 -6.22 -6.43 23.35
C MET A 12 -5.66 -5.03 23.03
N MET A 13 -4.43 -4.96 22.50
CA MET A 13 -3.81 -3.70 22.08
C MET A 13 -4.65 -2.99 21.01
N SER A 14 -5.09 -3.71 19.96
CA SER A 14 -5.92 -3.11 18.90
C SER A 14 -7.24 -2.55 19.43
N GLN A 15 -7.89 -3.20 20.38
CA GLN A 15 -9.14 -2.72 20.96
C GLN A 15 -8.93 -1.48 21.84
N ARG A 16 -7.80 -1.42 22.53
CA ARG A 16 -7.42 -0.28 23.37
C ARG A 16 -7.10 0.97 22.54
N GLU A 17 -6.26 0.82 21.51
CA GLU A 17 -5.75 1.95 20.73
C GLU A 17 -6.73 2.43 19.65
N PHE A 18 -7.47 1.52 19.01
CA PHE A 18 -8.31 1.83 17.85
C PHE A 18 -9.80 1.53 18.06
N GLY A 19 -10.21 1.16 19.28
CA GLY A 19 -11.60 0.87 19.60
C GLY A 19 -12.23 -0.21 18.70
N LYS A 20 -13.46 0.03 18.25
CA LYS A 20 -14.22 -0.86 17.34
C LYS A 20 -13.86 -0.61 15.87
N ASN A 21 -12.58 -0.68 15.53
CA ASN A 21 -12.16 -0.66 14.14
C ASN A 21 -12.43 -2.04 13.49
N GLU A 22 -13.52 -2.13 12.72
CA GLU A 22 -13.93 -3.37 12.05
C GLU A 22 -12.89 -3.88 11.03
N ALA A 23 -12.10 -2.98 10.41
CA ALA A 23 -11.03 -3.39 9.51
C ALA A 23 -9.90 -4.12 10.26
N ASN A 24 -9.46 -3.57 11.40
CA ASN A 24 -8.44 -4.22 12.24
C ASN A 24 -8.92 -5.56 12.80
N LYS A 25 -10.20 -5.61 13.23
CA LYS A 25 -10.83 -6.82 13.72
C LYS A 25 -10.88 -7.90 12.65
N LYS A 26 -11.25 -7.55 11.41
CA LYS A 26 -11.24 -8.46 10.28
C LYS A 26 -9.82 -8.93 9.95
N ALA A 27 -8.85 -8.04 9.90
CA ALA A 27 -7.45 -8.38 9.63
C ALA A 27 -6.88 -9.36 10.68
N LEU A 28 -7.19 -9.15 11.96
CA LEU A 28 -6.83 -10.09 13.01
C LEU A 28 -7.51 -11.44 12.83
N GLN A 29 -8.82 -11.46 12.55
CA GLN A 29 -9.57 -12.70 12.33
C GLN A 29 -9.00 -13.49 11.14
N ASP A 30 -8.68 -12.83 10.03
CA ASP A 30 -8.06 -13.46 8.87
C ASP A 30 -6.68 -14.02 9.25
N ALA A 31 -5.83 -13.24 9.90
CA ALA A 31 -4.51 -13.71 10.34
C ALA A 31 -4.59 -14.94 11.27
N PHE A 32 -5.55 -14.98 12.19
CA PHE A 32 -5.77 -16.13 13.05
C PHE A 32 -6.36 -17.33 12.33
N SER A 33 -7.20 -17.09 11.33
CA SER A 33 -7.80 -18.17 10.53
C SER A 33 -6.71 -18.96 9.79
N LEU A 34 -5.61 -18.32 9.37
CA LEU A 34 -4.45 -19.01 8.80
C LEU A 34 -3.83 -20.03 9.75
N LEU A 35 -3.82 -19.76 11.06
CA LEU A 35 -3.27 -20.65 12.08
C LEU A 35 -4.16 -21.86 12.36
N ALA A 36 -5.43 -21.83 11.95
CA ALA A 36 -6.37 -22.92 12.14
C ALA A 36 -6.19 -24.05 11.11
N TYR A 37 -5.47 -23.80 10.02
CA TYR A 37 -5.19 -24.80 8.99
C TYR A 37 -3.80 -25.40 9.17
N SER A 38 -3.68 -26.71 8.93
CA SER A 38 -2.39 -27.42 8.92
C SER A 38 -1.46 -26.92 7.82
N ASP A 39 -2.04 -26.56 6.67
CA ASP A 39 -1.37 -25.87 5.58
C ASP A 39 -2.02 -24.48 5.34
N PRO A 40 -1.40 -23.40 5.83
CA PRO A 40 -1.92 -22.04 5.67
C PRO A 40 -2.06 -21.56 4.22
N TRP A 41 -1.25 -22.08 3.29
CA TRP A 41 -1.28 -21.67 1.87
C TRP A 41 -2.52 -22.22 1.15
N ASN A 42 -3.00 -23.38 1.57
CA ASN A 42 -4.22 -23.99 1.04
C ASN A 42 -5.50 -23.54 1.76
N SER A 43 -5.41 -22.58 2.68
CA SER A 43 -6.59 -22.01 3.34
C SER A 43 -7.39 -21.09 2.39
N PRO A 44 -8.68 -20.81 2.67
CA PRO A 44 -9.49 -19.87 1.88
C PRO A 44 -8.91 -18.44 1.79
N ILE A 45 -7.98 -18.11 2.69
CA ILE A 45 -7.31 -16.81 2.80
C ILE A 45 -5.80 -16.92 2.58
N GLY A 46 -5.31 -18.03 2.00
CA GLY A 46 -3.90 -18.25 1.71
C GLY A 46 -3.30 -17.18 0.78
N ASN A 47 -4.14 -16.49 0.01
CA ASN A 47 -3.74 -15.35 -0.83
C ASN A 47 -3.10 -14.19 -0.05
N GLN A 48 -3.32 -14.10 1.27
CA GLN A 48 -2.67 -13.11 2.15
C GLN A 48 -1.18 -13.36 2.31
N LEU A 49 -0.72 -14.60 2.08
CA LEU A 49 0.68 -15.01 2.21
C LEU A 49 1.49 -14.77 0.92
N LEU A 50 0.83 -14.36 -0.17
CA LEU A 50 1.52 -14.10 -1.44
C LEU A 50 2.54 -12.96 -1.28
N PRO A 51 3.78 -13.11 -1.79
CA PRO A 51 4.82 -12.08 -1.67
C PRO A 51 4.40 -10.69 -2.17
N VAL A 52 3.57 -10.63 -3.22
CA VAL A 52 3.03 -9.38 -3.79
C VAL A 52 2.24 -8.56 -2.76
N LYS A 53 1.67 -9.18 -1.73
CA LYS A 53 0.96 -8.47 -0.65
C LYS A 53 1.90 -7.60 0.21
N ARG A 54 3.22 -7.79 0.12
CA ARG A 54 4.21 -6.98 0.85
C ARG A 54 4.37 -5.59 0.26
N GLU A 55 4.22 -5.43 -1.05
CA GLU A 55 4.39 -4.15 -1.75
C GLU A 55 3.50 -3.02 -1.19
N PRO A 56 2.15 -3.19 -1.06
CA PRO A 56 1.31 -2.14 -0.50
C PRO A 56 1.64 -1.84 0.97
N VAL A 57 2.08 -2.84 1.74
CA VAL A 57 2.49 -2.65 3.15
C VAL A 57 3.76 -1.81 3.22
N CYS A 58 4.76 -2.12 2.39
CA CYS A 58 5.99 -1.35 2.29
C CYS A 58 5.73 0.09 1.83
N ALA A 59 4.87 0.28 0.83
CA ALA A 59 4.51 1.62 0.34
C ALA A 59 3.81 2.46 1.43
N ALA A 60 2.86 1.87 2.15
CA ALA A 60 2.17 2.53 3.25
C ALA A 60 3.12 2.89 4.39
N LEU A 61 4.01 1.97 4.76
CA LEU A 61 5.02 2.20 5.80
C LEU A 61 6.00 3.31 5.40
N ASN A 62 6.53 3.27 4.18
CA ASN A 62 7.44 4.30 3.66
C ASN A 62 6.77 5.69 3.69
N SER A 63 5.51 5.75 3.28
CA SER A 63 4.72 6.99 3.32
C SER A 63 4.53 7.53 4.75
N ALA A 64 4.24 6.65 5.71
CA ALA A 64 4.08 7.02 7.11
C ALA A 64 5.40 7.50 7.74
N ILE A 65 6.54 6.89 7.37
CA ILE A 65 7.87 7.33 7.81
C ILE A 65 8.16 8.75 7.28
N LEU A 66 7.90 9.00 6.00
CA LEU A 66 8.09 10.32 5.40
C LEU A 66 7.22 11.37 6.08
N GLU A 67 5.93 11.08 6.28
CA GLU A 67 4.99 11.96 6.96
C GLU A 67 5.42 12.26 8.40
N SER A 68 5.91 11.26 9.15
CA SER A 68 6.40 11.44 10.52
C SER A 68 7.60 12.39 10.63
N ARG A 69 8.34 12.57 9.53
CA ARG A 69 9.48 13.48 9.41
C ARG A 69 9.12 14.80 8.71
N GLY A 70 7.84 15.03 8.41
CA GLY A 70 7.39 16.21 7.65
C GLY A 70 7.85 16.21 6.19
N LEU A 71 8.21 15.05 5.64
CA LEU A 71 8.63 14.89 4.24
C LEU A 71 7.42 14.51 3.36
N PRO A 72 7.40 14.90 2.08
CA PRO A 72 6.32 14.54 1.17
C PRO A 72 6.26 13.02 0.97
N LYS A 73 5.04 12.46 0.93
CA LYS A 73 4.79 11.02 0.72
C LYS A 73 5.24 10.53 -0.66
N GLN A 74 5.20 11.43 -1.65
CA GLN A 74 5.63 11.16 -3.02
C GLN A 74 6.97 11.85 -3.27
N PRO A 75 7.94 11.16 -3.90
CA PRO A 75 9.17 11.78 -4.37
C PRO A 75 8.85 13.00 -5.25
N PRO A 76 9.54 14.14 -5.06
CA PRO A 76 9.35 15.31 -5.91
C PRO A 76 9.52 15.00 -7.40
N LEU A 77 10.42 14.07 -7.76
CA LEU A 77 10.61 13.64 -9.13
C LEU A 77 9.35 12.95 -9.71
N GLU A 78 8.73 12.05 -8.96
CA GLU A 78 7.49 11.37 -9.37
C GLU A 78 6.35 12.39 -9.59
N LEU A 79 6.24 13.37 -8.69
CA LEU A 79 5.29 14.48 -8.83
C LEU A 79 5.57 15.30 -10.10
N THR A 80 6.83 15.64 -10.39
CA THR A 80 7.18 16.39 -11.60
C THR A 80 6.89 15.60 -12.88
N ILE A 81 7.14 14.29 -12.89
CA ILE A 81 6.78 13.40 -14.01
C ILE A 81 5.27 13.36 -14.21
N ALA A 82 4.50 13.23 -13.13
CA ALA A 82 3.03 13.26 -13.19
C ALA A 82 2.50 14.60 -13.71
N HIS A 83 3.05 15.72 -13.23
CA HIS A 83 2.71 17.06 -13.72
C HIS A 83 3.07 17.24 -15.20
N ALA A 84 4.25 16.79 -15.63
CA ALA A 84 4.65 16.86 -17.04
C ALA A 84 3.70 16.06 -17.93
N ASN A 85 3.36 14.82 -17.54
CA ASN A 85 2.38 14.00 -18.25
C ASN A 85 0.99 14.68 -18.32
N GLN A 86 0.57 15.32 -17.24
CA GLN A 86 -0.71 16.04 -17.23
C GLN A 86 -0.68 17.29 -18.10
N CYS A 87 0.43 18.03 -18.12
CA CYS A 87 0.63 19.17 -19.00
C CYS A 87 0.52 18.76 -20.48
N MET A 88 1.21 17.68 -20.87
CA MET A 88 1.15 17.12 -22.21
C MET A 88 -0.28 16.71 -22.62
N ARG A 89 -1.03 16.11 -21.70
CA ARG A 89 -2.44 15.76 -21.91
C ARG A 89 -3.31 17.01 -22.13
N LEU A 90 -3.07 18.08 -21.38
CA LEU A 90 -3.77 19.35 -21.53
C LEU A 90 -3.43 20.02 -22.87
N MET A 91 -2.15 20.06 -23.25
CA MET A 91 -1.68 20.58 -24.54
C MET A 91 -2.34 19.86 -25.72
N SER A 92 -2.48 18.53 -25.64
CA SER A 92 -3.19 17.75 -26.65
C SER A 92 -4.67 18.16 -26.76
N ARG A 93 -5.35 18.33 -25.61
CA ARG A 93 -6.77 18.74 -25.57
C ARG A 93 -7.01 20.16 -26.07
N THR A 94 -6.04 21.07 -25.92
CA THR A 94 -6.13 22.44 -26.43
C THR A 94 -5.65 22.58 -27.87
N GLY A 95 -5.29 21.48 -28.53
CA GLY A 95 -4.91 21.46 -29.94
C GLY A 95 -3.45 21.82 -30.22
N ILE A 96 -2.58 21.81 -29.21
CA ILE A 96 -1.14 22.03 -29.39
C ILE A 96 -0.51 20.73 -29.90
N GLY A 97 -0.54 20.53 -31.23
CA GLY A 97 -0.08 19.29 -31.87
C GLY A 97 1.40 18.93 -31.64
N ALA A 98 2.25 19.91 -31.28
CA ALA A 98 3.65 19.66 -30.95
C ALA A 98 3.82 18.66 -29.78
N CYS A 99 2.84 18.57 -28.87
CA CYS A 99 2.91 17.62 -27.76
C CYS A 99 2.78 16.16 -28.21
N ALA A 100 2.31 15.87 -29.43
CA ALA A 100 2.22 14.49 -29.94
C ALA A 100 3.60 13.88 -30.22
N PHE A 101 4.64 14.70 -30.35
CA PHE A 101 6.01 14.26 -30.69
C PHE A 101 6.93 14.15 -29.48
N ALA A 102 6.45 14.43 -28.27
CA ALA A 102 7.25 14.30 -27.06
C ALA A 102 6.57 13.33 -26.08
N SER A 103 7.36 12.43 -25.49
CA SER A 103 6.90 11.54 -24.43
C SER A 103 7.80 11.68 -23.22
N VAL A 104 7.21 11.84 -22.04
CA VAL A 104 7.98 11.85 -20.78
C VAL A 104 8.65 10.49 -20.56
N SER A 105 8.06 9.42 -21.07
CA SER A 105 8.63 8.06 -20.98
C SER A 105 9.96 7.90 -21.72
N ASP A 106 10.24 8.72 -22.74
CA ASP A 106 11.51 8.65 -23.48
C ASP A 106 12.72 8.98 -22.60
N TYR A 107 12.49 9.62 -21.45
CA TYR A 107 13.51 10.05 -20.50
C TYR A 107 13.55 9.20 -19.21
N LEU A 108 12.69 8.20 -19.08
CA LEU A 108 12.62 7.29 -17.93
C LEU A 108 13.30 5.96 -18.31
N HIS A 109 14.55 5.80 -17.92
CA HIS A 109 15.33 4.57 -18.11
C HIS A 109 15.09 3.55 -17.00
#